data_AF-A0A661JQS0-F1
#
_entry.id   AF-A0A661JQS0-F1
#
_cell.length_a   1.000
_cell.length_b   1.000
_cell.length_c   1.000
_cell.angle_alpha   90.00
_cell.angle_beta   90.00
_cell.angle_gamma   90.00
#
_symmetry.space_group_name_H-M   'P 1'
#
loop_
_entity.id
_entity.type
_entity.pdbx_description
1 polymer ?
#
loop_
_entity_poly.entity_id
_entity_poly.type
_entity_poly.pdbx_seq_one_letter_code
_entity_poly.pdbx_strand_id
1 'polypeptide(L)'
;DTIAIEHIVPIQPGIEYDKVLKDKNKSVTQFGLAASEVLICPQPFFTLRINTDGRVLPCYSYEFPAFVGDCNSRSVHEIWNGAEFQQFRRKMLDGIKNVSDVCRRCKIIKHRLFPEDIITISDAERLKKYYHL
;
A
#
# COMPACT_ATOMS: atom_id res chain seq x y z
N ASP A 1 -9.03 6.97 -29.78
CA ASP A 1 -7.91 6.91 -28.81
C ASP A 1 -8.05 8.00 -27.77
N THR A 2 -7.71 7.70 -26.51
CA THR A 2 -7.71 8.65 -25.40
C THR A 2 -6.36 8.63 -24.69
N ILE A 3 -5.92 9.78 -24.19
CA ILE A 3 -4.72 9.93 -23.37
C ILE A 3 -5.13 10.58 -22.04
N ALA A 4 -4.58 10.08 -20.93
CA ALA A 4 -4.74 10.67 -19.62
C ALA A 4 -3.39 11.25 -19.16
N ILE A 5 -3.43 12.45 -18.58
CA ILE A 5 -2.27 13.12 -17.99
C ILE A 5 -2.43 13.07 -16.48
N GLU A 6 -1.49 12.42 -15.79
CA GLU A 6 -1.52 12.28 -14.34
C GLU A 6 -1.11 13.58 -13.62
N HIS A 7 -1.67 13.78 -12.42
CA HIS A 7 -1.31 14.90 -11.56
C HIS A 7 0.02 14.62 -10.86
N ILE A 8 0.97 15.56 -10.93
CA ILE A 8 2.17 15.53 -10.09
C ILE A 8 1.75 15.62 -8.62
N VAL A 9 2.19 14.67 -7.80
CA VAL A 9 1.87 14.50 -6.38
C VAL A 9 3.12 14.12 -5.58
N PRO A 10 3.20 14.47 -4.27
CA PRO A 10 4.39 14.27 -3.46
C PRO A 10 4.54 12.82 -2.95
N ILE A 11 4.62 11.86 -3.87
CA ILE A 11 4.58 10.42 -3.58
C ILE A 11 5.91 9.86 -3.07
N GLN A 12 7.04 10.40 -3.55
CA GLN A 12 8.37 9.85 -3.28
C GLN A 12 9.07 10.66 -2.17
N PRO A 13 9.51 10.04 -1.07
CA PRO A 13 10.36 10.72 -0.10
C PRO A 13 11.68 11.15 -0.74
N GLY A 14 12.18 12.33 -0.37
CA GLY A 14 13.46 12.87 -0.85
C GLY A 14 13.39 13.71 -2.12
N ILE A 15 12.22 13.86 -2.75
CA ILE A 15 12.03 14.79 -3.87
C ILE A 15 11.53 16.15 -3.34
N GLU A 16 12.18 17.24 -3.77
CA GLU A 16 11.80 18.62 -3.44
C GLU A 16 10.63 19.10 -4.31
N TYR A 17 9.43 18.62 -4.00
CA TYR A 17 8.22 18.95 -4.76
C TYR A 17 7.86 20.44 -4.74
N ASP A 18 8.25 21.19 -3.71
CA ASP A 18 7.98 22.63 -3.61
C ASP A 18 8.58 23.46 -4.76
N LYS A 19 9.65 22.95 -5.40
CA LYS A 19 10.27 23.60 -6.57
C LYS A 19 9.53 23.34 -7.87
N VAL A 20 8.69 22.30 -7.91
CA VAL A 20 8.02 21.81 -9.13
C VAL A 20 6.50 22.05 -9.06
N LEU A 21 5.92 21.95 -7.87
CA LEU A 21 4.51 22.19 -7.59
C LEU A 21 4.29 23.66 -7.31
N LYS A 22 3.84 24.41 -8.32
CA LYS A 22 3.41 25.80 -8.16
C LYS A 22 2.16 25.92 -7.27
N ASP A 23 1.29 24.90 -7.30
CA ASP A 23 0.11 24.78 -6.45
C ASP A 23 0.36 23.78 -5.32
N LYS A 24 0.49 24.32 -4.09
CA LYS A 24 0.72 23.52 -2.87
C LYS A 24 -0.55 22.81 -2.38
N ASN A 25 -1.71 23.19 -2.91
CA ASN A 25 -3.03 22.76 -2.45
C ASN A 25 -3.61 21.62 -3.29
N LYS A 26 -2.81 20.62 -3.64
CA LYS A 26 -3.34 19.40 -4.27
C LYS A 26 -3.95 18.50 -3.20
N SER A 27 -5.21 18.75 -2.91
CA SER A 27 -6.16 17.83 -2.26
C SER A 27 -6.59 16.70 -3.19
N VAL A 28 -5.78 16.35 -4.20
CA VAL A 28 -6.11 15.32 -5.19
C VAL A 28 -5.03 14.24 -5.30
N THR A 29 -5.45 13.05 -5.70
CA THR A 29 -4.59 11.92 -6.06
C THR A 29 -3.93 12.14 -7.42
N GLN A 30 -3.02 11.25 -7.80
CA GLN A 30 -2.38 11.20 -9.13
C GLN A 30 -3.41 11.11 -10.26
N PHE A 31 -4.62 10.61 -9.96
CA PHE A 31 -5.73 10.43 -10.88
C PHE A 31 -6.76 11.57 -10.84
N GLY A 32 -6.52 12.63 -10.06
CA GLY A 32 -7.42 13.78 -9.94
C GLY A 32 -8.61 13.58 -8.99
N LEU A 33 -8.66 12.47 -8.24
CA LEU A 33 -9.69 12.20 -7.22
C LEU A 33 -9.38 12.94 -5.93
N ALA A 34 -10.39 13.21 -5.08
CA ALA A 34 -10.16 13.80 -3.77
C ALA A 34 -9.24 12.91 -2.91
N ALA A 35 -8.14 13.48 -2.40
CA ALA A 35 -7.22 12.80 -1.51
C ALA A 35 -7.82 12.75 -0.09
N SER A 36 -7.65 11.62 0.57
CA SER A 36 -8.12 11.38 1.94
C SER A 36 -6.99 10.91 2.85
N GLU A 37 -7.26 10.90 4.16
CA GLU A 37 -6.39 10.19 5.09
C GLU A 37 -6.51 8.68 4.89
N VAL A 38 -5.39 7.98 4.94
CA VAL A 38 -5.31 6.52 4.78
C VAL A 38 -4.98 5.91 6.12
N LEU A 39 -5.97 5.33 6.78
CA LEU A 39 -5.78 4.63 8.05
C LEU A 39 -5.35 3.18 7.84
N ILE A 40 -5.86 2.53 6.78
CA ILE A 40 -5.60 1.15 6.40
C ILE A 40 -5.18 1.14 4.93
N CYS A 41 -4.03 0.53 4.63
CA CYS A 41 -3.56 0.39 3.25
C CYS A 41 -4.17 -0.88 2.63
N PRO A 42 -4.86 -0.79 1.48
CA PRO A 42 -5.55 -1.93 0.90
C PRO A 42 -4.63 -2.80 0.01
N GLN A 43 -3.46 -2.31 -0.42
CA GLN A 43 -2.55 -3.06 -1.31
C GLN A 43 -2.28 -4.50 -0.88
N PRO A 44 -1.98 -4.80 0.41
CA PRO A 44 -1.60 -6.16 0.80
C PRO A 44 -2.67 -7.20 0.58
N PHE A 45 -3.93 -6.78 0.37
CA PHE A 45 -5.08 -7.66 0.17
C PHE A 45 -5.29 -8.06 -1.30
N PHE A 46 -4.65 -7.37 -2.25
CA PHE A 46 -4.78 -7.67 -3.68
C PHE A 46 -3.46 -7.56 -4.46
N THR A 47 -2.35 -7.24 -3.80
CA THR A 47 -1.02 -7.07 -4.40
C THR A 47 0.01 -7.91 -3.67
N LEU A 48 0.94 -8.48 -4.44
CA LEU A 48 2.22 -8.97 -3.96
C LEU A 48 3.31 -8.57 -4.97
N ARG A 49 4.52 -8.32 -4.51
CA ARG A 49 5.67 -8.00 -5.37
C ARG A 49 6.73 -9.08 -5.18
N ILE A 50 7.22 -9.66 -6.27
CA ILE A 50 8.36 -10.59 -6.27
C ILE A 50 9.57 -9.80 -6.75
N ASN A 51 10.63 -9.74 -5.94
CA ASN A 51 11.91 -9.16 -6.34
C ASN A 51 12.70 -10.11 -7.25
N THR A 52 13.70 -9.58 -7.95
CA THR A 52 14.58 -10.36 -8.84
C THR A 52 15.34 -11.47 -8.12
N ASP A 53 15.51 -11.36 -6.80
CA ASP A 53 16.12 -12.38 -5.94
C ASP A 53 15.12 -13.40 -5.38
N GLY A 54 13.85 -13.35 -5.80
CA GLY A 54 12.79 -14.25 -5.35
C GLY A 54 12.07 -13.82 -4.07
N ARG A 55 12.60 -12.86 -3.29
CA ARG A 55 11.95 -12.40 -2.06
C ARG A 55 10.64 -11.66 -2.36
N VAL A 56 9.61 -11.97 -1.59
CA VAL A 56 8.25 -11.43 -1.77
C VAL A 56 7.95 -10.33 -0.76
N LEU A 57 7.38 -9.24 -1.25
CA LEU A 57 6.94 -8.06 -0.52
C LEU A 57 5.42 -7.92 -0.60
N PRO A 58 4.75 -7.36 0.43
CA PRO A 58 3.29 -7.24 0.48
C PRO A 58 2.73 -6.04 -0.30
N CYS A 59 3.59 -5.27 -0.96
CA CYS A 59 3.21 -4.05 -1.67
C CYS A 59 4.28 -3.66 -2.70
N TYR A 60 3.96 -2.70 -3.57
CA TYR A 60 4.90 -2.18 -4.57
C TYR A 60 5.73 -0.98 -4.10
N SER A 61 5.78 -0.72 -2.78
CA SER A 61 6.65 0.34 -2.22
C SER A 61 8.12 0.11 -2.62
N TYR A 62 8.83 1.21 -2.88
CA TYR A 62 10.27 1.19 -3.10
C TYR A 62 11.02 0.72 -1.85
N GLU A 63 10.60 1.22 -0.68
CA GLU A 63 11.09 0.77 0.62
C GLU A 63 10.35 -0.50 1.06
N PHE A 64 11.06 -1.42 1.70
CA PHE A 64 10.55 -2.74 2.03
C PHE A 64 9.91 -2.75 3.43
N PRO A 65 8.57 -2.88 3.55
CA PRO A 65 7.92 -2.88 4.87
C PRO A 65 8.11 -4.20 5.61
N ALA A 66 8.19 -5.32 4.88
CA ALA A 66 8.42 -6.67 5.39
C ALA A 66 8.69 -7.61 4.21
N PHE A 67 9.50 -8.65 4.43
CA PHE A 67 9.54 -9.81 3.54
C PHE A 67 8.50 -10.83 4.03
N VAL A 68 7.61 -11.28 3.14
CA VAL A 68 6.50 -12.19 3.46
C VAL A 68 6.68 -13.59 2.87
N GLY A 69 7.77 -13.82 2.13
CA GLY A 69 8.11 -15.13 1.56
C GLY A 69 9.28 -15.06 0.58
N ASP A 70 9.59 -16.20 -0.02
CA ASP A 70 10.66 -16.34 -1.01
C ASP A 70 10.30 -17.42 -2.06
N CYS A 71 10.15 -17.01 -3.31
CA CYS A 71 9.77 -17.86 -4.44
C CYS A 71 10.84 -18.90 -4.83
N ASN A 72 12.06 -18.80 -4.32
CA ASN A 72 13.06 -19.85 -4.47
C ASN A 72 12.74 -21.09 -3.60
N SER A 73 11.83 -20.96 -2.63
CA SER A 73 11.52 -21.99 -1.64
C SER A 73 10.05 -22.41 -1.59
N ARG A 74 9.12 -21.47 -1.85
CA ARG A 74 7.68 -21.69 -1.77
C ARG A 74 7.00 -21.14 -3.03
N SER A 75 5.93 -21.78 -3.46
CA SER A 75 5.08 -21.24 -4.53
C SER A 75 4.42 -19.91 -4.11
N VAL A 76 4.05 -19.09 -5.09
CA VAL A 76 3.32 -17.83 -4.83
C VAL A 76 2.02 -18.09 -4.07
N HIS A 77 1.32 -19.20 -4.35
CA HIS A 77 0.10 -19.59 -3.64
C HIS A 77 0.36 -19.91 -2.16
N GLU A 78 1.44 -20.64 -1.86
CA GLU A 78 1.83 -20.94 -0.47
C GLU A 78 2.25 -19.67 0.28
N ILE A 79 2.95 -18.75 -0.38
CA ILE A 79 3.35 -17.46 0.22
C ILE A 79 2.13 -16.58 0.47
N TRP A 80 1.22 -16.48 -0.49
CA TRP A 80 0.00 -15.67 -0.37
C TRP A 80 -0.89 -16.11 0.80
N ASN A 81 -0.99 -17.42 1.02
CA ASN A 81 -1.79 -18.00 2.10
C ASN A 81 -0.98 -18.27 3.38
N GLY A 82 0.34 -18.03 3.35
CA GLY A 82 1.27 -18.33 4.43
C GLY A 82 1.15 -17.38 5.62
N ALA A 83 1.60 -17.85 6.78
CA ALA A 83 1.45 -17.16 8.05
C ALA A 83 2.03 -15.73 8.04
N GLU A 84 3.19 -15.52 7.41
CA GLU A 84 3.85 -14.21 7.38
C GLU A 84 3.00 -13.15 6.66
N PHE A 85 2.39 -13.51 5.53
CA PHE A 85 1.54 -12.59 4.77
C PHE A 85 0.18 -12.40 5.47
N GLN A 86 -0.40 -13.47 6.04
CA GLN A 86 -1.64 -13.36 6.81
C GLN A 86 -1.47 -12.46 8.04
N GLN A 87 -0.36 -12.58 8.78
CA GLN A 87 -0.03 -11.71 9.91
C GLN A 87 0.19 -10.26 9.46
N PHE A 88 0.86 -10.03 8.33
CA PHE A 88 1.02 -8.68 7.78
C PHE A 88 -0.34 -8.02 7.49
N ARG A 89 -1.25 -8.74 6.82
CA ARG A 89 -2.62 -8.28 6.56
C ARG A 89 -3.41 -8.06 7.85
N ARG A 90 -3.28 -8.95 8.83
CA ARG A 90 -3.92 -8.82 10.14
C ARG A 90 -3.49 -7.55 10.85
N LYS A 91 -2.19 -7.25 10.89
CA LYS A 91 -1.65 -5.99 11.44
C LYS A 91 -2.12 -4.78 10.65
N MET A 92 -2.22 -4.89 9.33
CA MET A 92 -2.71 -3.81 8.47
C MET A 92 -4.15 -3.41 8.80
N LEU A 93 -5.01 -4.37 9.14
CA LEU A 93 -6.39 -4.11 9.59
C LEU A 93 -6.46 -3.39 10.95
N ASP A 94 -5.38 -3.39 11.75
CA ASP A 94 -5.27 -2.54 12.94
C ASP A 94 -4.74 -1.14 12.61
N GLY A 95 -4.36 -0.88 11.36
CA GLY A 95 -3.92 0.41 10.84
C GLY A 95 -2.44 0.46 10.44
N ILE A 96 -2.12 1.34 9.49
CA ILE A 96 -0.77 1.46 8.88
C ILE A 96 0.35 1.72 9.91
N LYS A 97 0.03 2.33 11.06
CA LYS A 97 0.97 2.64 12.13
C LYS A 97 1.45 1.39 12.89
N ASN A 98 0.68 0.30 12.84
CA ASN A 98 0.94 -0.94 13.57
C ASN A 98 1.73 -1.96 12.73
N VAL A 99 2.03 -1.65 11.47
CA VAL A 99 2.66 -2.59 10.53
C VAL A 99 4.17 -2.41 10.46
N SER A 100 4.63 -1.21 10.11
CA SER A 100 6.06 -0.87 10.03
C SER A 100 6.26 0.64 9.92
N ASP A 101 7.48 1.10 10.20
CA ASP A 101 7.87 2.49 9.98
C ASP A 101 7.74 2.91 8.51
N VAL A 102 7.98 1.99 7.57
CA VAL A 102 7.78 2.21 6.13
C VAL A 102 6.32 2.49 5.83
N CYS A 103 5.40 1.67 6.36
CA CYS A 103 3.96 1.88 6.18
C CYS A 103 3.50 3.19 6.81
N ARG A 104 3.98 3.53 8.01
CA ARG A 104 3.62 4.77 8.72
C ARG A 104 3.92 6.04 7.94
N ARG A 105 5.02 6.07 7.17
CA ARG A 105 5.47 7.25 6.40
C ARG A 105 5.19 7.18 4.90
N CYS A 106 4.59 6.09 4.44
CA CYS A 106 4.30 5.87 3.02
C CYS A 106 3.25 6.86 2.51
N LYS A 107 3.55 7.52 1.38
CA LYS A 107 2.63 8.45 0.71
C LYS A 107 1.97 7.87 -0.54
N ILE A 108 2.34 6.64 -0.93
CA ILE A 108 1.89 5.99 -2.16
C ILE A 108 0.37 5.88 -2.20
N ILE A 109 -0.25 5.23 -1.21
CA ILE A 109 -1.70 5.03 -1.24
C ILE A 109 -2.45 6.34 -1.05
N LYS A 110 -1.98 7.26 -0.21
CA LYS A 110 -2.59 8.59 -0.08
C LYS A 110 -2.76 9.29 -1.44
N HIS A 111 -1.83 9.06 -2.37
CA HIS A 111 -1.84 9.70 -3.69
C HIS A 111 -2.32 8.79 -4.82
N ARG A 112 -2.70 7.53 -4.57
CA ARG A 112 -3.12 6.57 -5.59
C ARG A 112 -4.36 5.75 -5.19
N LEU A 113 -5.02 6.11 -4.09
CA LEU A 113 -6.21 5.42 -3.60
C LEU A 113 -7.43 5.74 -4.47
N PHE A 114 -8.16 4.70 -4.82
CA PHE A 114 -9.50 4.79 -5.39
C PHE A 114 -10.56 4.64 -4.29
N PRO A 115 -11.72 5.33 -4.38
CA PRO A 115 -12.80 5.20 -3.41
C PRO A 115 -13.25 3.76 -3.13
N GLU A 116 -13.22 2.90 -4.15
CA GLU A 116 -13.60 1.49 -4.10
C GLU A 116 -12.62 0.64 -3.28
N ASP A 117 -11.38 1.10 -3.12
CA ASP A 117 -10.34 0.43 -2.34
C ASP A 117 -10.34 0.86 -0.85
N ILE A 118 -11.20 1.79 -0.45
CA ILE A 118 -11.26 2.29 0.93
C ILE A 118 -11.75 1.17 1.85
N ILE A 119 -10.88 0.74 2.77
CA ILE A 119 -11.26 -0.15 3.87
C ILE A 119 -11.68 0.70 5.06
N THR A 120 -12.97 0.71 5.37
CA THR A 120 -13.49 1.41 6.56
C THR A 120 -13.17 0.66 7.85
N ILE A 121 -13.36 1.30 9.01
CA ILE A 121 -13.23 0.63 10.31
C ILE A 121 -14.21 -0.56 10.40
N SER A 122 -15.44 -0.41 9.90
CA SER A 122 -16.42 -1.50 9.88
C SER A 122 -15.97 -2.66 9.00
N ASP A 123 -15.39 -2.37 7.82
CA ASP A 123 -14.79 -3.39 6.96
C ASP A 123 -13.63 -4.09 7.65
N ALA A 124 -12.77 -3.35 8.34
CA ALA A 124 -11.64 -3.91 9.05
C ALA A 124 -12.08 -4.91 10.14
N GLU A 125 -13.06 -4.54 10.97
CA GLU A 125 -13.62 -5.43 11.99
C GLU A 125 -14.27 -6.68 11.39
N ARG A 126 -14.95 -6.55 10.24
CA ARG A 126 -15.49 -7.69 9.50
C ARG A 126 -14.37 -8.60 8.96
N LEU A 127 -13.33 -8.00 8.38
CA LEU A 127 -12.22 -8.71 7.72
C LEU A 127 -11.31 -9.42 8.72
N LYS A 128 -11.10 -8.87 9.94
CA LYS A 128 -10.23 -9.47 10.97
C LYS A 128 -10.56 -10.93 11.29
N LYS A 129 -11.80 -11.36 11.08
CA LYS A 129 -12.25 -12.76 11.27
C LYS A 129 -11.60 -13.77 10.32
N TYR A 130 -11.09 -13.31 9.17
CA TYR A 130 -10.46 -14.14 8.14
C TYR A 130 -8.93 -14.14 8.21
N TYR A 131 -8.34 -13.33 9.09
CA TYR A 131 -6.89 -13.21 9.26
C TYR A 131 -6.52 -13.61 10.69
N HIS A 132 -5.94 -14.80 10.86
CA HIS A 132 -5.51 -15.29 12.16
C HIS A 132 -4.16 -14.67 12.57
N LEU A 133 -3.94 -14.54 13.89
CA LEU A 133 -2.65 -14.16 14.48
C LEU A 133 -1.70 -15.37 14.51
#